data_AF-A0A3D2QFY6-F1
#
_entry.id   AF-A0A3D2QFY6-F1
#
_cell.length_a   1.000
_cell.length_b   1.000
_cell.length_c   1.000
_cell.angle_alpha   90.00
_cell.angle_beta   90.00
_cell.angle_gamma   90.00
#
_symmetry.space_group_name_H-M   'P 1'
#
loop_
_entity.id
_entity.type
_entity.pdbx_description
1 polymer ?
#
loop_
_entity_poly.entity_id
_entity_poly.type
_entity_poly.pdbx_seq_one_letter_code
_entity_poly.pdbx_strand_id
1 'polypeptide(L)'
;MWSTEQIETLFDSLMQDYPIGTFLFWVIEKSRLQDYNFYEFLKDYNEMKNSNNSKKIDLKGSDGVTAVLDGQQRLTSLYIGLKGSYAYRLKYKKKYNENNCPSRHLYLNLLEYAKGESNKYDFRFMTDEEIKNSTDGYWYRVGDILSMTESGEAALYIFEHVAYDEQNNPRYSKEKVMHATNTCAIQSRMP
;
A
#
# COMPACT_ATOMS: atom_id res chain seq x y z
N MET A 1 -10.06 0.82 -12.71
CA MET A 1 -9.09 0.63 -11.63
C MET A 1 -9.23 1.82 -10.70
N TRP A 2 -9.10 1.66 -9.38
CA TRP A 2 -9.20 2.76 -8.43
C TRP A 2 -8.06 3.76 -8.60
N SER A 3 -8.32 5.05 -8.32
CA SER A 3 -7.27 6.08 -8.26
C SER A 3 -6.40 5.91 -7.01
N THR A 4 -5.23 6.55 -6.98
CA THR A 4 -4.36 6.56 -5.79
C THR A 4 -5.09 7.08 -4.56
N GLU A 5 -5.90 8.14 -4.69
CA GLU A 5 -6.70 8.72 -3.60
C GLU A 5 -7.68 7.70 -3.00
N GLN A 6 -8.35 6.88 -3.83
CA GLN A 6 -9.25 5.85 -3.35
C GLN A 6 -8.52 4.75 -2.58
N ILE A 7 -7.29 4.41 -3.01
CA ILE A 7 -6.44 3.44 -2.30
C ILE A 7 -5.98 4.04 -0.97
N GLU A 8 -5.53 5.30 -0.96
CA GLU A 8 -5.11 6.00 0.27
C GLU A 8 -6.24 6.06 1.31
N THR A 9 -7.47 6.39 0.89
CA THR A 9 -8.65 6.36 1.78
C THR A 9 -9.04 4.95 2.23
N LEU A 10 -8.80 3.92 1.42
CA LEU A 10 -9.01 2.52 1.84
C LEU A 10 -8.08 2.14 3.00
N PHE A 11 -6.79 2.48 2.87
CA PHE A 11 -5.81 2.22 3.93
C PHE A 11 -6.08 3.06 5.18
N ASP A 12 -6.51 4.31 5.02
CA ASP A 12 -6.98 5.14 6.13
C ASP A 12 -8.19 4.50 6.85
N SER A 13 -9.16 3.98 6.09
CA SER A 13 -10.33 3.30 6.64
C SER A 13 -9.94 2.03 7.41
N LEU A 14 -9.02 1.22 6.87
CA LEU A 14 -8.46 0.05 7.56
C LEU A 14 -7.80 0.43 8.88
N MET A 15 -6.99 1.48 8.86
CA MET A 15 -6.29 1.97 10.04
C MET A 15 -7.24 2.61 11.07
N GLN A 16 -8.46 2.96 10.68
CA GLN A 16 -9.51 3.44 11.57
C GLN A 16 -10.49 2.34 12.02
N ASP A 17 -10.21 1.06 11.71
CA ASP A 17 -11.09 -0.07 11.98
C ASP A 17 -12.47 0.04 11.31
N TYR A 18 -12.59 0.82 10.22
CA TYR A 18 -13.83 0.89 9.46
C TYR A 18 -14.03 -0.34 8.57
N PRO A 19 -15.27 -0.83 8.42
CA PRO A 19 -15.55 -1.99 7.60
C PRO A 19 -15.29 -1.67 6.12
N ILE A 20 -14.35 -2.39 5.50
CA ILE A 20 -14.01 -2.23 4.07
C ILE A 20 -14.95 -2.98 3.12
N GLY A 21 -16.15 -3.33 3.58
CA GLY A 21 -17.17 -4.08 2.85
C GLY A 21 -16.95 -5.59 2.81
N THR A 22 -17.82 -6.30 2.09
CA THR A 22 -17.79 -7.77 1.97
C THR A 22 -16.95 -8.23 0.77
N PHE A 23 -16.41 -9.44 0.83
CA PHE A 23 -15.74 -10.11 -0.29
C PHE A 23 -16.46 -11.40 -0.62
N LEU A 24 -16.66 -11.68 -1.92
CA LEU A 24 -17.24 -12.94 -2.36
C LEU A 24 -16.14 -13.80 -3.00
N PHE A 25 -15.90 -14.96 -2.40
CA PHE A 25 -14.92 -15.92 -2.86
C PHE A 25 -15.61 -17.14 -3.46
N TRP A 26 -15.01 -17.69 -4.51
CA TRP A 26 -15.44 -18.94 -5.12
C TRP A 26 -14.29 -19.93 -5.18
N VAL A 27 -14.42 -21.03 -4.45
CA VAL A 27 -13.45 -22.12 -4.45
C VAL A 27 -13.75 -23.05 -5.61
N ILE A 28 -12.78 -23.22 -6.49
CA ILE A 28 -12.89 -24.04 -7.70
C ILE A 28 -11.91 -25.19 -7.59
N GLU A 29 -12.44 -26.40 -7.74
CA GLU A 29 -11.67 -27.63 -7.73
C GLU A 29 -10.80 -27.75 -8.99
N LYS A 30 -9.69 -28.48 -8.87
CA LYS A 30 -8.73 -28.76 -9.95
C LYS A 30 -9.38 -29.23 -11.26
N SER A 31 -10.43 -30.04 -11.15
CA SER A 31 -11.16 -30.64 -12.28
C SER A 31 -11.85 -29.60 -13.17
N ARG A 32 -12.23 -28.44 -12.64
CA ARG A 32 -12.98 -27.38 -13.32
C ARG A 32 -12.12 -26.17 -13.71
N LEU A 33 -10.81 -26.21 -13.47
CA LEU A 33 -9.92 -25.09 -13.77
C LEU A 33 -9.83 -24.77 -15.27
N GLN A 34 -10.06 -25.75 -16.14
CA GLN A 34 -10.01 -25.54 -17.59
C GLN A 34 -11.26 -24.83 -18.14
N ASP A 35 -12.34 -24.76 -17.36
CA ASP A 35 -13.62 -24.18 -17.77
C ASP A 35 -13.63 -22.64 -17.67
N TYR A 36 -12.62 -22.06 -17.00
CA TYR A 36 -12.58 -20.63 -16.67
C TYR A 36 -11.23 -20.00 -17.02
N ASN A 37 -11.27 -18.69 -17.30
CA ASN A 37 -10.06 -17.89 -17.49
C ASN A 37 -9.72 -17.15 -16.20
N PHE A 38 -8.50 -17.35 -15.70
CA PHE A 38 -8.00 -16.71 -14.49
C PHE A 38 -6.97 -15.64 -14.82
N TYR A 39 -7.02 -14.54 -14.08
CA TYR A 39 -6.10 -13.42 -14.20
C TYR A 39 -5.48 -13.13 -12.84
N GLU A 40 -4.20 -12.79 -12.86
CA GLU A 40 -3.49 -12.38 -11.65
C GLU A 40 -3.98 -11.03 -11.15
N PHE A 41 -3.95 -10.84 -9.83
CA PHE A 41 -4.09 -9.51 -9.25
C PHE A 41 -2.95 -8.61 -9.74
N LEU A 42 -3.29 -7.36 -10.05
CA LEU A 42 -2.30 -6.38 -10.47
C LEU A 42 -1.39 -6.06 -9.29
N LYS A 43 -0.12 -6.46 -9.38
CA LYS A 43 0.90 -6.03 -8.44
C LYS A 43 1.38 -4.62 -8.76
N ASP A 44 1.80 -4.41 -10.00
CA ASP A 44 2.34 -3.14 -10.47
C ASP A 44 1.40 -2.55 -11.51
N TYR A 45 0.79 -1.41 -11.20
CA TYR A 45 -0.09 -0.71 -12.12
C TYR A 45 0.66 0.38 -12.86
N ASN A 46 0.53 0.41 -14.18
CA ASN A 46 1.00 1.52 -15.01
C ASN A 46 -0.10 1.99 -15.95
N GLU A 47 -0.50 3.25 -15.81
CA GLU A 47 -1.55 3.90 -16.59
C GLU A 47 -1.25 3.89 -18.10
N MET A 48 0.04 3.91 -18.49
CA MET A 48 0.44 3.89 -19.90
C MET A 48 0.44 2.49 -20.52
N LYS A 49 0.54 1.43 -19.71
CA LYS A 49 0.57 0.03 -20.18
C LYS A 49 -0.83 -0.59 -20.20
N ASN A 50 -1.75 0.06 -20.91
CA ASN A 50 -3.18 -0.29 -20.97
C ASN A 50 -3.50 -1.78 -21.26
N SER A 51 -2.63 -2.53 -21.95
CA SER A 51 -2.92 -3.90 -22.42
C SER A 51 -2.20 -5.02 -21.65
N ASN A 52 -1.22 -4.73 -20.80
CA ASN A 52 -0.34 -5.75 -20.20
C ASN A 52 -0.34 -5.78 -18.67
N ASN A 53 -1.23 -5.03 -18.02
CA ASN A 53 -1.25 -4.97 -16.56
C ASN A 53 -1.71 -6.32 -15.97
N SER A 54 -2.75 -6.96 -16.53
CA SER A 54 -3.28 -8.24 -16.04
C SER A 54 -2.78 -9.41 -16.88
N LYS A 55 -2.04 -10.33 -16.25
CA LYS A 55 -1.53 -11.54 -16.89
C LYS A 55 -2.53 -12.67 -16.72
N LYS A 56 -2.92 -13.31 -17.82
CA LYS A 56 -3.67 -14.57 -17.76
C LYS A 56 -2.76 -15.63 -17.13
N ILE A 57 -3.25 -16.30 -16.10
CA ILE A 57 -2.52 -17.35 -15.42
C ILE A 57 -2.90 -18.70 -16.05
N ASP A 58 -1.90 -19.52 -16.34
CA ASP A 58 -2.12 -20.95 -16.61
C ASP A 58 -2.01 -21.70 -15.27
N LEU A 59 -3.14 -22.20 -14.76
CA LEU A 59 -3.20 -22.92 -13.48
C LEU A 59 -2.94 -24.43 -13.63
N LYS A 60 -2.32 -24.87 -14.73
CA LYS A 60 -1.93 -26.27 -14.92
C LYS A 60 -1.05 -26.75 -13.76
N GLY A 61 -1.56 -27.73 -13.03
CA GLY A 61 -0.87 -28.38 -11.91
C GLY A 61 -1.27 -27.89 -10.51
N SER A 62 -2.05 -26.81 -10.37
CA SER A 62 -2.54 -26.37 -9.06
C SER A 62 -3.62 -27.31 -8.52
N ASP A 63 -3.75 -27.41 -7.20
CA ASP A 63 -4.73 -28.28 -6.54
C ASP A 63 -6.11 -27.63 -6.37
N GLY A 64 -6.43 -26.68 -7.26
CA GLY A 64 -7.60 -25.80 -7.18
C GLY A 64 -7.20 -24.33 -7.08
N VAL A 65 -8.20 -23.45 -7.09
CA VAL A 65 -7.99 -22.00 -6.93
C VAL A 65 -9.18 -21.37 -6.20
N THR A 66 -8.93 -20.33 -5.42
CA THR A 66 -9.98 -19.47 -4.90
C THR A 66 -10.04 -18.21 -5.76
N ALA A 67 -11.11 -18.07 -6.52
CA ALA A 67 -11.38 -16.87 -7.31
C ALA A 67 -12.13 -15.82 -6.49
N VAL A 68 -11.93 -14.56 -6.82
CA VAL A 68 -12.68 -13.43 -6.22
C VAL A 68 -13.74 -12.98 -7.20
N LEU A 69 -15.01 -13.10 -6.80
CA LEU A 69 -16.17 -12.72 -7.60
C LEU A 69 -16.58 -11.26 -7.39
N ASP A 70 -16.46 -10.77 -6.15
CA ASP A 70 -16.72 -9.38 -5.78
C ASP A 70 -15.62 -8.84 -4.86
N GLY A 71 -15.37 -7.53 -4.93
CA GLY A 71 -14.29 -6.86 -4.21
C GLY A 71 -12.93 -6.94 -4.90
N GLN A 72 -12.89 -7.33 -6.18
CA GLN A 72 -11.66 -7.44 -6.97
C GLN A 72 -10.81 -6.17 -6.95
N GLN A 73 -11.46 -5.00 -7.06
CA GLN A 73 -10.76 -3.70 -7.03
C GLN A 73 -10.14 -3.43 -5.67
N ARG A 74 -10.87 -3.64 -4.57
CA ARG A 74 -10.37 -3.48 -3.19
C ARG A 74 -9.17 -4.38 -2.92
N LEU A 75 -9.24 -5.66 -3.29
CA LEU A 75 -8.14 -6.59 -3.08
C LEU A 75 -6.92 -6.25 -3.93
N THR A 76 -7.15 -5.81 -5.18
CA THR A 76 -6.06 -5.30 -6.04
C THR A 76 -5.41 -4.07 -5.42
N SER A 77 -6.19 -3.13 -4.90
CA SER A 77 -5.69 -1.92 -4.23
C SER A 77 -4.84 -2.24 -3.00
N LEU A 78 -5.27 -3.21 -2.18
CA LEU A 78 -4.49 -3.69 -1.04
C LEU A 78 -3.17 -4.32 -1.52
N TYR A 79 -3.24 -5.16 -2.56
CA TYR A 79 -2.06 -5.82 -3.10
C TYR A 79 -1.04 -4.82 -3.67
N ILE A 80 -1.50 -3.79 -4.38
CA ILE A 80 -0.67 -2.68 -4.87
C ILE A 80 -0.03 -1.92 -3.69
N GLY A 81 -0.82 -1.53 -2.69
CA GLY A 81 -0.30 -0.74 -1.56
C GLY A 81 0.72 -1.50 -0.70
N LEU A 82 0.56 -2.81 -0.56
CA LEU A 82 1.39 -3.66 0.29
C LEU A 82 2.61 -4.26 -0.42
N LYS A 83 2.46 -4.71 -1.66
CA LYS A 83 3.51 -5.47 -2.38
C LYS A 83 3.94 -4.82 -3.69
N GLY A 84 3.23 -3.80 -4.15
CA GLY A 84 3.29 -3.32 -5.51
C GLY A 84 3.66 -1.85 -5.67
N SER A 85 3.31 -1.32 -6.84
CA SER A 85 3.56 0.07 -7.21
C SER A 85 2.45 0.64 -8.09
N TYR A 86 2.33 1.96 -8.07
CA TYR A 86 1.37 2.69 -8.88
C TYR A 86 2.11 3.75 -9.71
N ALA A 87 2.02 3.65 -11.02
CA ALA A 87 2.59 4.61 -11.96
C ALA A 87 1.47 5.28 -12.75
N TYR A 88 1.32 6.59 -12.57
CA TYR A 88 0.47 7.46 -13.38
C TYR A 88 1.27 8.59 -14.03
N ARG A 89 0.71 9.13 -15.11
CA ARG A 89 1.38 10.15 -15.92
C ARG A 89 1.44 11.50 -15.19
N LEU A 90 2.59 12.15 -15.29
CA LEU A 90 2.75 13.54 -14.85
C LEU A 90 1.91 14.50 -15.72
N LYS A 91 1.03 15.31 -15.09
CA LYS A 91 0.04 16.20 -15.75
C LYS A 91 0.63 17.15 -16.81
N TYR A 92 1.93 17.45 -16.76
CA TYR A 92 2.57 18.46 -17.63
C TYR A 92 3.68 17.93 -18.56
N LYS A 93 3.95 16.60 -18.61
CA LYS A 93 4.99 16.06 -19.51
C LYS A 93 4.39 15.52 -20.82
N LYS A 94 5.03 15.84 -21.96
CA LYS A 94 4.65 15.36 -23.31
C LYS A 94 4.71 13.83 -23.39
N LYS A 95 3.76 13.22 -24.12
CA LYS A 95 3.38 11.79 -24.15
C LYS A 95 4.50 10.75 -24.40
N TYR A 96 5.72 11.15 -24.76
CA TYR A 96 6.72 10.29 -25.43
C TYR A 96 8.09 10.27 -24.74
N ASN A 97 8.13 9.93 -23.45
CA ASN A 97 9.35 9.51 -22.75
C ASN A 97 8.98 8.41 -21.75
N GLU A 98 9.75 7.32 -21.69
CA GLU A 98 9.55 6.22 -20.74
C GLU A 98 9.61 6.71 -19.27
N ASN A 99 10.30 7.82 -19.01
CA ASN A 99 10.40 8.46 -17.68
C ASN A 99 9.20 9.35 -17.29
N ASN A 100 8.07 9.29 -17.98
CA ASN A 100 6.90 10.13 -17.68
C ASN A 100 5.90 9.55 -16.69
N CYS A 101 6.09 8.29 -16.30
CA CYS A 101 5.21 7.54 -15.43
C CYS A 101 6.05 6.91 -14.32
N PRO A 102 6.59 7.72 -13.39
CA PRO A 102 7.46 7.19 -12.36
C PRO A 102 6.67 6.26 -11.43
N SER A 103 7.31 5.18 -11.03
CA SER A 103 6.77 4.22 -10.07
C SER A 103 6.64 4.86 -8.70
N ARG A 104 5.51 4.66 -8.04
CA ARG A 104 5.25 5.14 -6.68
C ARG A 104 4.88 3.99 -5.77
N HIS A 105 5.31 4.08 -4.53
CA HIS A 105 4.89 3.18 -3.47
C HIS A 105 4.01 3.93 -2.48
N LEU A 106 3.20 3.19 -1.72
CA LEU A 106 2.35 3.76 -0.68
C LEU A 106 3.20 4.02 0.57
N TYR A 107 3.16 5.25 1.06
CA TYR A 107 3.81 5.68 2.29
C TYR A 107 2.79 6.22 3.28
N LEU A 108 3.11 6.09 4.58
CA LEU A 108 2.36 6.65 5.69
C LEU A 108 3.25 7.65 6.44
N ASN A 109 2.72 8.84 6.73
CA ASN A 109 3.38 9.78 7.63
C ASN A 109 3.21 9.32 9.08
N LEU A 110 4.31 9.02 9.77
CA LEU A 110 4.27 8.58 11.16
C LEU A 110 4.18 9.75 12.15
N LEU A 111 4.52 10.98 11.76
CA LEU A 111 4.66 12.09 12.71
C LEU A 111 3.40 12.93 12.88
N GLU A 112 2.56 12.98 11.85
CA GLU A 112 1.41 13.88 11.80
C GLU A 112 0.21 13.21 11.14
N TYR A 113 -0.99 13.64 11.52
CA TYR A 113 -2.24 13.29 10.85
C TYR A 113 -2.33 13.98 9.48
N ALA A 114 -3.25 13.50 8.64
CA ALA A 114 -3.55 14.16 7.37
C ALA A 114 -4.08 15.59 7.61
N LYS A 115 -3.66 16.52 6.74
CA LYS A 115 -4.04 17.94 6.84
C LYS A 115 -5.46 18.24 6.31
N GLY A 116 -6.07 17.29 5.59
CA GLY A 116 -7.42 17.42 5.04
C GLY A 116 -8.50 16.80 5.93
N GLU A 117 -9.76 17.16 5.71
CA GLU A 117 -10.89 16.63 6.51
C GLU A 117 -11.31 15.20 6.15
N SER A 118 -10.87 14.66 5.00
CA SER A 118 -11.37 13.40 4.47
C SER A 118 -10.76 12.14 5.09
N ASN A 119 -9.45 12.17 5.35
CA ASN A 119 -8.70 11.04 5.90
C ASN A 119 -8.12 11.47 7.25
N LYS A 120 -7.97 10.53 8.18
CA LYS A 120 -7.31 10.81 9.47
C LYS A 120 -5.79 10.69 9.34
N TYR A 121 -5.32 9.64 8.67
CA TYR A 121 -3.92 9.32 8.48
C TYR A 121 -3.44 9.74 7.09
N ASP A 122 -2.19 10.21 7.02
CA ASP A 122 -1.61 10.75 5.80
C ASP A 122 -0.94 9.64 4.98
N PHE A 123 -1.74 8.93 4.20
CA PHE A 123 -1.29 7.97 3.20
C PHE A 123 -1.05 8.68 1.86
N ARG A 124 0.10 8.44 1.22
CA ARG A 124 0.42 9.00 -0.09
C ARG A 124 1.20 8.03 -0.96
N PHE A 125 0.86 7.97 -2.25
CA PHE A 125 1.74 7.40 -3.25
C PHE A 125 2.87 8.37 -3.60
N MET A 126 4.11 7.98 -3.31
CA MET A 126 5.29 8.81 -3.54
C MET A 126 6.39 8.03 -4.28
N THR A 127 7.17 8.75 -5.07
CA THR A 127 8.41 8.27 -5.69
C THR A 127 9.58 8.36 -4.71
N ASP A 128 10.64 7.59 -4.93
CA ASP A 128 11.84 7.66 -4.10
C ASP A 128 12.49 9.05 -4.13
N GLU A 129 12.36 9.79 -5.23
CA GLU A 129 12.81 11.18 -5.33
C GLU A 129 11.98 12.12 -4.47
N GLU A 130 10.65 11.97 -4.45
CA GLU A 130 9.76 12.77 -3.59
C GLU A 130 10.05 12.49 -2.11
N ILE A 131 10.34 11.24 -1.73
CA ILE A 131 10.71 10.88 -0.36
C ILE A 131 12.05 11.49 0.05
N LYS A 132 13.08 11.41 -0.80
CA LYS A 132 14.40 12.00 -0.51
C LYS A 132 14.36 13.52 -0.37
N ASN A 133 13.49 14.18 -1.11
CA ASN A 133 13.32 15.63 -1.06
C ASN A 133 12.30 16.08 -0.01
N SER A 134 11.60 15.15 0.63
CA SER A 134 10.62 15.46 1.66
C SER A 134 11.33 15.96 2.91
N THR A 135 10.97 17.18 3.33
CA THR A 135 11.46 17.80 4.57
C THR A 135 10.40 17.81 5.66
N ASP A 136 9.18 17.39 5.32
CA ASP A 136 8.01 17.41 6.20
C ASP A 136 7.55 15.98 6.48
N GLY A 137 7.67 15.55 7.73
CA GLY A 137 7.22 14.23 8.19
C GLY A 137 8.28 13.12 8.17
N TYR A 138 7.87 11.95 8.67
CA TYR A 138 8.61 10.70 8.55
C TYR A 138 7.76 9.73 7.74
N TRP A 139 8.20 9.43 6.51
CA TRP A 139 7.44 8.65 5.56
C TRP A 139 7.86 7.19 5.60
N TYR A 140 6.99 6.36 6.19
CA TYR A 140 7.20 4.92 6.29
C TYR A 140 6.55 4.20 5.11
N ARG A 141 7.30 3.33 4.44
CA ARG A 141 6.77 2.56 3.31
C ARG A 141 5.85 1.48 3.84
N VAL A 142 4.58 1.52 3.45
CA VAL A 142 3.54 0.65 4.01
C VAL A 142 3.88 -0.83 3.78
N GLY A 143 4.43 -1.19 2.63
CA GLY A 143 4.79 -2.57 2.32
C GLY A 143 5.88 -3.20 3.22
N ASP A 144 6.69 -2.37 3.89
CA ASP A 144 7.76 -2.85 4.77
C ASP A 144 7.20 -3.42 6.09
N ILE A 145 5.91 -3.17 6.39
CA ILE A 145 5.22 -3.82 7.51
C ILE A 145 5.22 -5.34 7.39
N LEU A 146 5.27 -5.87 6.16
CA LEU A 146 5.17 -7.31 5.90
C LEU A 146 6.45 -8.06 6.29
N SER A 147 7.55 -7.35 6.58
CA SER A 147 8.74 -7.93 7.20
C SER A 147 8.70 -7.88 8.72
N MET A 148 7.75 -7.17 9.33
CA MET A 148 7.57 -7.17 10.78
C MET A 148 6.69 -8.36 11.16
N THR A 149 7.32 -9.42 11.66
CA THR A 149 6.64 -10.69 12.01
C THR A 149 6.49 -10.89 13.50
N GLU A 150 7.30 -10.20 14.32
CA GLU A 150 7.29 -10.35 15.76
C GLU A 150 6.57 -9.19 16.46
N SER A 151 5.89 -9.51 17.57
CA SER A 151 5.24 -8.49 18.39
C SER A 151 6.29 -7.56 18.99
N GLY A 152 6.17 -6.26 18.70
CA GLY A 152 7.06 -5.22 19.22
C GLY A 152 8.11 -4.69 18.23
N GLU A 153 8.31 -5.33 17.08
CA GLU A 153 9.24 -4.83 16.04
C GLU A 153 8.85 -3.43 15.56
N ALA A 154 7.56 -3.15 15.44
CA ALA A 154 7.08 -1.81 15.09
C ALA A 154 7.44 -0.76 16.18
N ALA A 155 7.35 -1.14 17.46
CA ALA A 155 7.73 -0.24 18.56
C ALA A 155 9.26 -0.02 18.61
N LEU A 156 10.04 -1.07 18.36
CA LEU A 156 11.49 -0.98 18.25
C LEU A 156 11.90 -0.10 17.07
N TYR A 157 11.23 -0.24 15.93
CA TYR A 157 11.46 0.60 14.76
C TYR A 157 11.25 2.09 15.06
N ILE A 158 10.15 2.46 15.74
CA ILE A 158 9.91 3.84 16.19
C ILE A 158 11.02 4.32 17.12
N PHE A 159 11.42 3.48 18.09
CA PHE A 159 12.48 3.84 19.04
C PHE A 159 13.81 4.13 18.31
N GLU A 160 14.22 3.28 17.39
CA GLU A 160 15.50 3.37 16.69
C GLU A 160 15.53 4.45 15.60
N HIS A 161 14.42 4.66 14.88
CA HIS A 161 14.44 5.47 13.65
C HIS A 161 13.70 6.81 13.78
N VAL A 162 12.81 6.93 14.76
CA VAL A 162 11.94 8.11 14.95
C VAL A 162 12.26 8.83 16.26
N ALA A 163 12.41 8.13 17.38
CA ALA A 163 12.58 8.79 18.68
C ALA A 163 13.94 9.46 18.85
N TYR A 164 15.01 8.80 18.42
CA TYR A 164 16.39 9.23 18.62
C TYR A 164 17.20 9.27 17.31
N ASP A 165 18.21 10.12 17.26
CA ASP A 165 19.26 10.07 16.22
C ASP A 165 20.40 9.11 16.60
N GLU A 166 21.38 8.95 15.71
CA GLU A 166 22.54 8.07 15.93
C GLU A 166 23.40 8.49 17.14
N GLN A 167 23.29 9.74 17.59
CA GLN A 167 23.97 10.25 18.79
C GLN A 167 23.08 10.21 20.04
N ASN A 168 21.93 9.54 19.97
CA ASN A 168 20.96 9.37 21.05
C ASN A 168 20.30 10.69 21.51
N ASN A 169 20.25 11.71 20.64
CA ASN A 169 19.47 12.91 20.90
C ASN A 169 18.03 12.74 20.40
N PRO A 170 17.04 13.34 21.08
CA PRO A 170 15.65 13.32 20.61
C PRO A 170 15.52 13.94 19.22
N ARG A 171 15.04 13.18 18.24
CA ARG A 171 14.93 13.63 16.84
C ARG A 171 13.70 14.50 16.60
N TYR A 172 12.61 14.21 17.30
CA TYR A 172 11.34 14.93 17.21
C TYR A 172 10.77 15.24 18.60
N SER A 173 9.76 16.11 18.65
CA SER A 173 9.05 16.40 19.89
C SER A 173 8.37 15.16 20.46
N LYS A 174 8.18 15.13 21.79
CA LYS A 174 7.50 14.02 22.48
C LYS A 174 6.10 13.74 21.91
N GLU A 175 5.38 14.78 21.49
CA GLU A 175 4.07 14.65 20.85
C GLU A 175 4.13 13.89 19.52
N LYS A 176 5.13 14.19 18.67
CA LYS A 176 5.34 13.51 17.39
C LYS A 176 5.74 12.04 17.58
N VAL A 177 6.61 11.76 18.56
CA VAL A 177 7.00 10.37 18.89
C VAL A 177 5.81 9.59 19.45
N MET A 178 4.98 10.22 20.28
CA MET A 178 3.75 9.60 20.80
C MET A 178 2.75 9.31 19.67
N HIS A 179 2.58 10.24 18.73
CA HIS A 179 1.77 10.01 17.54
C HIS A 179 2.28 8.82 16.73
N ALA A 180 3.58 8.75 16.44
CA ALA A 180 4.18 7.65 15.70
C ALA A 180 3.97 6.29 16.41
N THR A 181 4.12 6.28 17.74
CA THR A 181 3.89 5.08 18.56
C THR A 181 2.43 4.61 18.47
N ASN A 182 1.46 5.53 18.56
CA ASN A 182 0.04 5.21 18.44
C ASN A 182 -0.33 4.72 17.03
N THR A 183 0.22 5.37 16.00
CA THR A 183 0.05 4.99 14.59
C THR A 183 0.54 3.56 14.36
N CYS A 184 1.75 3.21 14.81
CA CYS A 184 2.28 1.85 14.67
C CYS A 184 1.52 0.80 15.49
N ALA A 185 1.05 1.15 16.70
CA ALA A 185 0.27 0.25 17.53
C ALA A 185 -1.06 -0.16 16.85
N ILE A 186 -1.70 0.78 16.16
CA ILE A 186 -2.93 0.53 15.39
C ILE A 186 -2.61 -0.25 14.11
N GLN A 187 -1.50 0.08 13.46
CA GLN A 187 -1.04 -0.61 12.25
C GLN A 187 -0.70 -2.08 12.47
N SER A 188 -0.18 -2.46 13.65
CA SER A 188 0.06 -3.86 14.03
C SER A 188 -1.20 -4.72 14.17
N ARG A 189 -2.39 -4.09 14.17
CA ARG A 189 -3.69 -4.77 14.24
C ARG A 189 -4.36 -4.91 12.87
N MET A 190 -3.75 -4.37 11.81
CA MET A 190 -4.28 -4.60 10.46
C MET A 190 -4.15 -6.08 10.10
N PRO A 191 -5.22 -6.70 9.57
CA PRO A 191 -5.28 -8.15 9.29
C PRO A 191 -4.35 -8.60 8.17
#